data_AF-Q09A35-F1
#
_entry.id   AF-Q09A35-F1
#
_cell.length_a   1.000
_cell.length_b   1.000
_cell.length_c   1.000
_cell.angle_alpha   90.00
_cell.angle_beta   90.00
_cell.angle_gamma   90.00
#
_symmetry.space_group_name_H-M   'P 1'
#
loop_
_entity.id
_entity.type
_entity.pdbx_description
1 polymer ?
#
loop_
_entity_poly.entity_id
_entity_poly.type
_entity_poly.pdbx_seq_one_letter_code
_entity_poly.pdbx_strand_id
1 'polypeptide(L)'
;MATRREKNPAGGLTAEGRRAFQRRDGSNLKPGVTGKADTPEKMRRKGSFLRRMFGRSTLPPLVNKEGKPTRLALSAHAWGEPVPKTEASARRLAAKGERLLERYKAVKRPASVGKTVRKRRAKPRSPAGKRR
;
A
#
# COMPACT_ATOMS: atom_id res chain seq x y z
N MET A 1 -9.28 -16.73 19.13
CA MET A 1 -9.62 -16.32 17.74
C MET A 1 -10.69 -15.25 17.78
N ALA A 2 -10.70 -14.28 16.85
CA ALA A 2 -11.68 -13.19 16.87
C ALA A 2 -13.12 -13.66 16.56
N THR A 3 -14.11 -13.17 17.32
CA THR A 3 -15.53 -13.56 17.20
C THR A 3 -16.21 -12.94 15.98
N ARG A 4 -17.45 -13.35 15.68
CA ARG A 4 -18.24 -12.79 14.57
C ARG A 4 -18.52 -11.29 14.74
N ARG A 5 -18.74 -10.81 15.97
CA ARG A 5 -18.97 -9.38 16.29
C ARG A 5 -17.70 -8.53 16.14
N GLU A 6 -16.54 -9.14 16.36
CA GLU A 6 -15.24 -8.47 16.24
C GLU A 6 -14.77 -8.28 14.79
N LYS A 7 -15.31 -9.08 13.87
CA LYS A 7 -14.97 -9.06 12.44
C LYS A 7 -16.00 -8.24 11.66
N ASN A 8 -15.56 -7.19 10.98
CA ASN A 8 -16.46 -6.42 10.12
C ASN A 8 -16.69 -7.21 8.80
N PRO A 9 -17.95 -7.45 8.38
CA PRO A 9 -18.27 -8.13 7.13
C PRO A 9 -17.71 -7.42 5.90
N ALA A 10 -17.60 -6.08 5.92
CA ALA A 10 -17.01 -5.29 4.84
C ALA A 10 -15.47 -5.28 4.84
N GLY A 11 -14.82 -6.04 5.73
CA GLY A 11 -13.36 -6.13 5.85
C GLY A 11 -12.80 -5.59 7.16
N GLY A 12 -11.68 -6.14 7.62
CA GLY A 12 -10.98 -5.67 8.83
C GLY A 12 -11.71 -5.95 10.15
N LEU A 13 -11.26 -5.31 11.22
CA LEU A 13 -11.83 -5.43 12.57
C LEU A 13 -12.80 -4.29 12.88
N THR A 14 -13.88 -4.59 13.59
CA THR A 14 -14.77 -3.58 14.18
C THR A 14 -14.04 -2.81 15.28
N ALA A 15 -14.65 -1.71 15.77
CA ALA A 15 -14.11 -1.00 16.93
C ALA A 15 -14.02 -1.91 18.15
N GLU A 16 -15.05 -2.72 18.38
CA GLU A 16 -15.07 -3.77 19.40
C GLU A 16 -13.95 -4.79 19.18
N GLY A 17 -13.76 -5.26 17.94
CA GLY A 17 -12.69 -6.19 17.60
C GLY A 17 -11.29 -5.66 17.89
N ARG A 18 -11.05 -4.36 17.65
CA ARG A 18 -9.77 -3.74 18.02
C ARG A 18 -9.61 -3.59 19.53
N ARG A 19 -10.68 -3.26 20.27
CA ARG A 19 -10.67 -3.22 21.74
C ARG A 19 -10.43 -4.61 22.34
N ALA A 20 -11.07 -5.64 21.79
CA ALA A 20 -10.85 -7.03 22.19
C ALA A 20 -9.41 -7.48 21.90
N PHE A 21 -8.86 -7.11 20.74
CA PHE A 21 -7.46 -7.35 20.39
C PHE A 21 -6.51 -6.64 21.36
N GLN A 22 -6.77 -5.38 21.71
CA GLN A 22 -5.97 -4.64 22.68
C GLN A 22 -6.01 -5.29 24.07
N ARG A 23 -7.18 -5.75 24.52
CA ARG A 23 -7.32 -6.44 25.82
C ARG A 23 -6.56 -7.77 25.85
N ARG A 24 -6.57 -8.52 24.75
CA ARG A 24 -5.92 -9.84 24.66
C ARG A 24 -4.42 -9.74 24.44
N ASP A 25 -3.99 -8.92 23.49
CA ASP A 25 -2.63 -8.90 22.94
C ASP A 25 -1.84 -7.64 23.35
N GLY A 26 -2.43 -6.77 24.17
CA GLY A 26 -1.81 -5.54 24.71
C GLY A 26 -1.58 -4.41 23.69
N SER A 27 -1.85 -4.64 22.40
CA SER A 27 -1.49 -3.70 21.33
C SER A 27 -2.69 -2.90 20.82
N ASN A 28 -2.51 -1.57 20.77
CA ASN A 28 -3.53 -0.63 20.32
C ASN A 28 -3.55 -0.56 18.78
N LEU A 29 -4.27 -1.49 18.14
CA LEU A 29 -4.45 -1.49 16.69
C LEU A 29 -5.21 -0.23 16.25
N LYS A 30 -4.54 0.61 15.45
CA LYS A 30 -5.17 1.74 14.77
C LYS A 30 -6.06 1.24 13.61
N PRO A 31 -7.18 1.92 13.31
CA PRO A 31 -8.00 1.61 12.13
C PRO A 31 -7.23 1.83 10.81
N GLY A 32 -7.66 1.17 9.74
CA GLY A 32 -7.07 1.36 8.40
C GLY A 32 -7.13 2.80 7.93
N VAL A 33 -6.17 3.21 7.10
CA VAL A 33 -6.11 4.56 6.53
C VAL A 33 -7.06 4.64 5.34
N THR A 34 -8.30 5.05 5.55
CA THR A 34 -9.35 5.07 4.51
C THR A 34 -9.27 6.27 3.56
N GLY A 35 -8.78 7.42 4.03
CA GLY A 35 -8.66 8.63 3.23
C GLY A 35 -7.38 8.73 2.39
N LYS A 36 -7.13 9.95 1.90
CA LYS A 36 -5.85 10.31 1.25
C LYS A 36 -4.70 10.08 2.24
N ALA A 37 -3.61 9.49 1.75
CA ALA A 37 -2.37 9.32 2.50
C ALA A 37 -1.49 10.57 2.32
N ASP A 38 -1.94 11.68 2.89
CA ASP A 38 -1.36 13.02 2.80
C ASP A 38 -0.23 13.28 3.81
N THR A 39 -0.25 12.61 4.97
CA THR A 39 0.83 12.71 5.96
C THR A 39 1.86 11.58 5.81
N PRO A 40 3.13 11.79 6.22
CA PRO A 40 4.15 10.74 6.18
C PRO A 40 3.75 9.48 6.96
N GLU A 41 3.06 9.61 8.10
CA GLU A 41 2.58 8.46 8.86
C GLU A 41 1.52 7.68 8.07
N LYS A 42 0.55 8.37 7.46
CA LYS A 42 -0.50 7.72 6.65
C LYS A 42 0.11 7.02 5.43
N MET A 43 1.09 7.65 4.76
CA MET A 43 1.85 7.03 3.66
C MET A 43 2.54 5.74 4.12
N ARG A 44 3.28 5.80 5.22
CA ARG A 44 3.97 4.64 5.79
C ARG A 44 3.00 3.51 6.11
N ARG A 45 1.91 3.82 6.83
CA ARG A 45 0.94 2.82 7.29
C ARG A 45 0.22 2.17 6.12
N LYS A 46 -0.33 2.98 5.21
CA LYS A 46 -1.09 2.49 4.05
C LYS A 46 -0.19 1.77 3.06
N GLY A 47 0.99 2.33 2.77
CA GLY A 47 1.96 1.71 1.89
C GLY A 47 2.46 0.35 2.38
N SER A 48 2.81 0.26 3.66
CA SER A 48 3.24 -1.00 4.28
C SER A 48 2.14 -2.06 4.26
N PHE A 49 0.90 -1.68 4.60
CA PHE A 49 -0.24 -2.59 4.55
C PHE A 49 -0.46 -3.15 3.14
N LEU A 50 -0.57 -2.27 2.13
CA LEU A 50 -0.85 -2.69 0.75
C LEU A 50 0.25 -3.58 0.20
N ARG A 51 1.52 -3.24 0.46
CA ARG A 51 2.62 -4.11 0.05
C ARG A 51 2.52 -5.47 0.75
N ARG A 52 2.36 -5.53 2.07
CA ARG A 52 2.31 -6.80 2.81
C ARG A 52 1.16 -7.71 2.33
N MET A 53 -0.03 -7.14 2.14
CA MET A 53 -1.21 -7.92 1.79
C MET A 53 -1.26 -8.35 0.32
N PHE A 54 -0.86 -7.46 -0.60
CA PHE A 54 -1.10 -7.64 -2.04
C PHE A 54 0.17 -7.77 -2.89
N GLY A 55 1.35 -7.56 -2.32
CA GLY A 55 2.62 -7.66 -3.06
C GLY A 55 3.40 -8.95 -2.83
N ARG A 56 2.83 -9.92 -2.12
CA ARG A 56 3.45 -11.26 -1.98
C ARG A 56 3.55 -11.97 -3.33
N SER A 57 4.49 -12.90 -3.46
CA SER A 57 4.71 -13.68 -4.69
C SER A 57 3.46 -14.45 -5.07
N THR A 58 2.92 -15.23 -4.13
CA THR A 58 1.69 -16.01 -4.33
C THR A 58 0.52 -15.35 -3.62
N LEU A 59 -0.51 -14.96 -4.37
CA LEU A 59 -1.73 -14.39 -3.82
C LEU A 59 -2.79 -15.48 -3.59
N PRO A 60 -3.33 -15.63 -2.37
CA PRO A 60 -4.56 -16.35 -2.11
C PRO A 60 -5.70 -15.84 -2.99
N PRO A 61 -6.71 -16.68 -3.25
CA PRO A 61 -7.89 -16.29 -4.02
C PRO A 61 -8.50 -14.99 -3.52
N LEU A 62 -8.75 -14.07 -4.44
CA LEU A 62 -9.37 -12.78 -4.17
C LEU A 62 -10.91 -12.87 -4.21
N VAL A 63 -11.41 -13.88 -4.91
CA VAL A 63 -12.82 -14.26 -4.95
C VAL A 63 -12.98 -15.70 -4.49
N ASN A 64 -14.12 -16.02 -3.88
CA ASN A 64 -14.49 -17.39 -3.53
C ASN A 64 -15.14 -18.09 -4.75
N LYS A 65 -15.56 -19.34 -4.55
CA LYS A 65 -16.25 -20.16 -5.57
C LYS A 65 -17.57 -19.53 -6.07
N GLU A 66 -18.20 -18.70 -5.25
CA GLU A 66 -19.45 -17.98 -5.55
C GLU A 66 -19.20 -16.60 -6.22
N GLY A 67 -17.94 -16.26 -6.53
CA GLY A 67 -17.56 -14.97 -7.11
C GLY A 67 -17.56 -13.79 -6.12
N LYS A 68 -17.80 -14.04 -4.82
CA LYS A 68 -17.78 -13.01 -3.77
C LYS A 68 -16.36 -12.71 -3.32
N PRO A 69 -16.03 -11.45 -2.98
CA PRO A 69 -14.70 -11.10 -2.49
C PRO A 69 -14.32 -11.86 -1.21
N THR A 70 -13.09 -12.37 -1.16
CA THR A 70 -12.57 -13.04 0.04
C THR A 70 -12.24 -12.03 1.13
N ARG A 71 -11.97 -12.53 2.35
CA ARG A 71 -11.53 -11.72 3.50
C ARG A 71 -10.30 -10.87 3.17
N LEU A 72 -9.39 -11.41 2.36
CA LEU A 72 -8.22 -10.71 1.85
C LEU A 72 -8.62 -9.53 0.97
N ALA A 73 -9.49 -9.74 -0.01
CA ALA A 73 -9.94 -8.68 -0.90
C ALA A 73 -10.69 -7.58 -0.12
N LEU A 74 -11.57 -7.97 0.81
CA LEU A 74 -12.28 -7.03 1.68
C LEU A 74 -11.34 -6.24 2.61
N SER A 75 -10.15 -6.76 2.91
CA SER A 75 -9.17 -5.99 3.68
C SER A 75 -8.69 -4.73 2.96
N ALA A 76 -8.73 -4.67 1.62
CA ALA A 76 -8.46 -3.45 0.86
C ALA A 76 -9.51 -2.37 1.18
N HIS A 77 -10.78 -2.74 1.22
CA HIS A 77 -11.89 -1.83 1.53
C HIS A 77 -11.78 -1.24 2.93
N ALA A 78 -11.38 -2.05 3.92
CA ALA A 78 -11.09 -1.56 5.28
C ALA A 78 -9.97 -0.50 5.35
N TRP A 79 -9.17 -0.37 4.28
CA TRP A 79 -8.12 0.63 4.11
C TRP A 79 -8.46 1.66 3.02
N GLY A 80 -9.74 1.80 2.68
CA GLY A 80 -10.24 2.78 1.70
C GLY A 80 -9.65 2.59 0.30
N GLU A 81 -9.35 1.35 -0.07
CA GLU A 81 -9.00 0.97 -1.43
C GLU A 81 -10.14 0.16 -2.06
N PRO A 82 -10.27 0.16 -3.39
CA PRO A 82 -11.23 -0.70 -4.07
C PRO A 82 -10.94 -2.17 -3.78
N VAL A 83 -12.00 -2.98 -3.65
CA VAL A 83 -11.90 -4.42 -3.43
C VAL A 83 -11.33 -5.09 -4.69
N PRO A 84 -10.11 -5.67 -4.65
CA PRO A 84 -9.53 -6.32 -5.80
C PRO A 84 -10.22 -7.66 -6.05
N LYS A 85 -10.71 -7.88 -7.28
CA LYS A 85 -11.28 -9.17 -7.71
C LYS A 85 -10.32 -10.00 -8.56
N THR A 86 -9.31 -9.36 -9.15
CA THR A 86 -8.31 -9.99 -10.01
C THR A 86 -6.90 -9.78 -9.48
N GLU A 87 -5.98 -10.67 -9.83
CA GLU A 87 -4.58 -10.52 -9.43
C GLU A 87 -4.01 -9.18 -9.90
N ALA A 88 -4.25 -8.78 -11.15
CA ALA A 88 -3.82 -7.49 -11.68
C ALA A 88 -4.29 -6.31 -10.81
N SER A 89 -5.55 -6.34 -10.34
CA SER A 89 -6.06 -5.30 -9.43
C SER A 89 -5.34 -5.30 -8.07
N ALA A 90 -5.02 -6.47 -7.51
CA ALA A 90 -4.21 -6.58 -6.30
C ALA A 90 -2.78 -6.08 -6.50
N ARG A 91 -2.14 -6.41 -7.63
CA ARG A 91 -0.80 -5.92 -7.97
C ARG A 91 -0.76 -4.39 -8.11
N ARG A 92 -1.80 -3.78 -8.68
CA ARG A 92 -1.95 -2.31 -8.72
C ARG A 92 -2.00 -1.70 -7.31
N LEU A 93 -2.69 -2.34 -6.36
CA LEU A 93 -2.68 -1.91 -4.95
C LEU A 93 -1.29 -2.02 -4.33
N ALA A 94 -0.57 -3.10 -4.61
CA ALA A 94 0.81 -3.27 -4.15
C ALA A 94 1.74 -2.18 -4.71
N ALA A 95 1.66 -1.89 -6.01
CA ALA A 95 2.41 -0.81 -6.65
C ALA A 95 2.06 0.57 -6.09
N LYS A 96 0.78 0.82 -5.78
CA LYS A 96 0.37 2.03 -5.05
C LYS A 96 1.02 2.09 -3.68
N GLY A 97 1.09 0.96 -2.97
CA GLY A 97 1.74 0.87 -1.67
C GLY A 97 3.23 1.19 -1.72
N GLU A 98 3.92 0.67 -2.72
CA GLU A 98 5.33 0.96 -3.00
C GLU A 98 5.57 2.46 -3.23
N ARG A 99 4.80 3.09 -4.13
CA ARG A 99 4.88 4.54 -4.39
C ARG A 99 4.67 5.38 -3.12
N LEU A 100 3.76 4.98 -2.23
CA LEU A 100 3.56 5.66 -0.95
C LEU A 100 4.78 5.53 -0.03
N LEU A 101 5.42 4.36 0.00
CA LEU A 101 6.63 4.14 0.78
C LEU A 101 7.84 4.90 0.22
N GLU A 102 7.97 5.00 -1.10
CA GLU A 102 8.99 5.83 -1.75
C GLU A 102 8.82 7.31 -1.38
N ARG A 103 7.59 7.84 -1.48
CA ARG A 103 7.28 9.21 -1.04
C ARG A 103 7.59 9.42 0.44
N TYR A 104 7.23 8.46 1.29
CA TYR A 104 7.58 8.52 2.72
C TYR A 104 9.10 8.58 2.93
N LYS A 105 9.87 7.73 2.24
CA LYS A 105 11.34 7.72 2.32
C LYS A 105 11.93 9.04 1.81
N ALA A 106 11.39 9.62 0.75
CA ALA A 106 11.82 10.91 0.22
C ALA A 106 11.59 12.05 1.21
N VAL A 107 10.42 12.09 1.86
CA VAL A 107 10.10 13.09 2.90
C VAL A 107 10.94 12.92 4.16
N LYS A 108 11.34 11.69 4.50
CA LYS A 108 12.18 11.39 5.67
C LYS A 108 13.68 11.47 5.40
N ARG A 109 14.13 11.52 4.14
CA ARG A 109 15.56 11.67 3.82
C ARG A 109 16.01 13.08 4.21
N PRO A 110 17.07 13.23 5.03
CA PRO A 110 17.63 14.54 5.31
C PRO A 110 18.17 15.17 4.02
N ALA A 111 17.98 16.48 3.87
CA ALA A 111 18.35 17.25 2.66
C ALA A 111 19.85 17.12 2.27
N SER A 112 20.71 16.69 3.20
CA SER A 112 22.14 16.51 2.99
C SER A 112 22.52 15.32 2.11
N VAL A 113 21.67 14.30 1.95
CA VAL A 113 21.99 13.05 1.22
C VAL A 113 21.59 13.13 -0.27
N GLY A 114 21.12 14.27 -0.76
CA GLY A 114 20.62 14.45 -2.14
C GLY A 114 21.57 15.14 -3.12
N LYS A 115 22.73 15.64 -2.67
CA LYS A 115 23.61 16.47 -3.52
C LYS A 115 24.51 15.70 -4.49
N THR A 116 24.61 14.38 -4.39
CA THR A 116 25.51 13.60 -5.25
C THR A 116 24.72 12.94 -6.37
N VAL A 117 25.14 13.19 -7.61
CA VAL A 117 24.64 12.58 -8.86
C VAL A 117 23.41 13.25 -9.53
N ARG A 118 23.47 14.58 -9.72
CA ARG A 118 23.01 15.14 -11.01
C ARG A 118 24.18 15.10 -11.98
N LYS A 119 24.52 13.90 -12.50
CA LYS A 119 25.42 13.79 -13.65
C LYS A 119 24.70 14.47 -14.82
N ARG A 120 25.17 15.67 -15.18
CA ARG A 120 24.72 16.41 -16.36
C ARG A 120 24.79 15.46 -17.55
N ARG A 121 23.63 15.06 -18.09
CA ARG A 121 23.57 14.36 -19.38
C ARG A 121 24.05 15.36 -20.42
N ALA A 122 25.31 15.25 -20.84
CA ALA A 122 25.85 16.06 -21.92
C ALA A 122 25.00 15.79 -23.18
N LYS A 123 24.45 16.85 -23.75
CA LYS A 123 23.70 16.84 -25.01
C LYS A 123 24.65 16.35 -26.11
N PRO A 124 24.34 15.29 -26.87
CA PRO A 124 25.19 14.92 -28.00
C PRO A 124 25.16 16.08 -29.02
N ARG A 125 26.33 16.63 -29.34
CA ARG A 125 26.51 17.56 -30.45
C ARG A 125 26.25 16.79 -31.74
N SER A 126 25.27 17.22 -32.53
CA SER A 126 25.05 16.75 -33.89
C SER A 126 26.30 17.00 -34.75
N PRO A 127 26.76 16.06 -35.60
CA PRO A 127 27.84 16.33 -36.53
C PRO A 127 27.32 17.26 -37.63
N ALA A 128 28.06 18.34 -37.87
CA ALA A 128 27.81 19.30 -38.93
C ALA A 128 27.88 18.63 -40.30
N GLY A 129 27.09 19.17 -41.22
CA GLY A 129 26.83 18.58 -42.53
C GLY A 129 28.06 18.45 -43.41
N LYS A 130 28.07 17.36 -44.19
CA LYS A 130 28.88 17.27 -45.41
C LYS A 130 28.38 18.33 -46.38
N ARG A 131 29.20 19.35 -46.64
CA ARG A 131 29.10 20.13 -47.87
C ARG A 131 29.85 19.37 -48.98
N ARG A 132 29.29 19.53 -50.17
CA ARG A 132 29.63 18.88 -51.44
C ARG A 132 31.09 19.08 -51.82
#